data_AF-A0A1Y4VV38-F1
#
_entry.id   AF-A0A1Y4VV38-F1
#
_cell.length_a   1.000
_cell.length_b   1.000
_cell.length_c   1.000
_cell.angle_alpha   90.00
_cell.angle_beta   90.00
_cell.angle_gamma   90.00
#
_symmetry.space_group_name_H-M   'P 1'
#
loop_
_entity.id
_entity.type
_entity.pdbx_description
1 polymer ?
#
loop_
_entity_poly.entity_id
_entity_poly.type
_entity_poly.pdbx_seq_one_letter_code
_entity_poly.pdbx_strand_id
1 'polypeptide(L)'
;MKKNLLYLLALVCSLTFFAACSSDDDDSDNKNNGNPPEEEAVITAPDVVGTYWGNLDISMIPDGSDQEIVIGDGIEKFITLSQVSNTEVKIELKEFELFINQQILKFGDIVVDKCEVKKGEGVSTFTGQQDLTFEGNAAALGTCPVTVTGTVEDGNADMTINVKVPTLQQTVKVTYSGVKQVAESGGN
;
A
#
# COMPACT_ATOMS: atom_id res chain seq x y z
N MET A 1 -12.83 -40.94 -9.89
CA MET A 1 -13.64 -40.54 -11.07
C MET A 1 -13.29 -39.07 -11.33
N LYS A 2 -12.36 -38.65 -12.22
CA LYS A 2 -12.41 -38.51 -13.70
C LYS A 2 -13.73 -37.86 -14.16
N LYS A 3 -13.85 -36.72 -14.87
CA LYS A 3 -13.00 -35.70 -15.54
C LYS A 3 -13.91 -34.44 -15.67
N ASN A 4 -13.42 -33.21 -15.89
CA ASN A 4 -13.43 -32.60 -17.23
C ASN A 4 -12.68 -31.25 -17.22
N LEU A 5 -11.38 -31.34 -17.49
CA LEU A 5 -10.64 -30.38 -18.29
C LEU A 5 -11.20 -30.47 -19.71
N LEU A 6 -11.65 -29.35 -20.32
CA LEU A 6 -11.86 -29.09 -21.77
C LEU A 6 -13.06 -28.15 -22.03
N TYR A 7 -12.92 -26.85 -21.72
CA TYR A 7 -13.67 -25.80 -22.43
C TYR A 7 -12.78 -24.59 -22.79
N LEU A 8 -11.48 -24.85 -22.93
CA LEU A 8 -10.58 -24.00 -23.67
C LEU A 8 -10.50 -24.59 -25.08
N LEU A 9 -10.88 -23.81 -26.10
CA LEU A 9 -10.87 -24.10 -27.54
C LEU A 9 -12.24 -24.43 -28.18
N ALA A 10 -13.10 -23.41 -28.32
CA ALA A 10 -14.07 -23.32 -29.43
C ALA A 10 -14.72 -21.93 -29.51
N LEU A 11 -13.99 -20.90 -29.97
CA LEU A 11 -14.58 -19.82 -30.79
C LEU A 11 -13.49 -19.01 -31.49
N VAL A 12 -12.77 -19.66 -32.39
CA VAL A 12 -12.06 -19.01 -33.49
C VAL A 12 -13.01 -19.03 -34.69
N CYS A 13 -12.97 -17.97 -35.51
CA CYS A 13 -13.65 -17.79 -36.80
C CYS A 13 -15.01 -17.10 -36.79
N SER A 14 -14.99 -15.76 -36.78
CA SER A 14 -15.82 -15.03 -37.74
C SER A 14 -15.12 -13.75 -38.20
N LEU A 15 -14.57 -13.86 -39.42
CA LEU A 15 -14.57 -12.83 -40.47
C LEU A 15 -13.70 -11.60 -40.27
N THR A 16 -12.48 -11.74 -40.78
CA THR A 16 -11.75 -10.71 -41.51
C THR A 16 -12.60 -10.07 -42.60
N PHE A 17 -12.70 -8.74 -42.64
CA PHE A 17 -12.72 -7.94 -43.87
C PHE A 17 -12.46 -6.49 -43.48
N PHE A 18 -11.30 -5.94 -43.86
CA PHE A 18 -11.12 -4.60 -44.43
C PHE A 18 -9.62 -4.36 -44.60
N ALA A 19 -9.11 -4.76 -45.76
CA ALA A 19 -8.02 -4.07 -46.44
C ALA A 19 -7.99 -4.55 -47.90
N ALA A 20 -8.61 -3.77 -48.79
CA ALA A 20 -8.26 -3.73 -50.19
C ALA A 20 -8.48 -2.29 -50.68
N CYS A 21 -7.36 -1.65 -50.99
CA CYS A 21 -7.18 -0.32 -51.56
C CYS A 21 -7.70 -0.26 -53.01
N SER A 22 -8.26 0.87 -53.46
CA SER A 22 -7.88 1.53 -54.72
C SER A 22 -8.80 2.70 -55.09
N SER A 23 -8.19 3.70 -55.74
CA SER A 23 -8.71 4.86 -56.48
C SER A 23 -9.03 6.09 -55.62
N ASP A 24 -8.09 7.03 -55.44
CA ASP A 24 -7.52 7.99 -56.40
C ASP A 24 -8.44 9.19 -56.62
N ASP A 25 -7.82 10.38 -56.53
CA ASP A 25 -8.27 11.76 -56.72
C ASP A 25 -8.78 12.64 -55.56
N ASP A 26 -7.99 13.72 -55.42
CA ASP A 26 -8.25 15.11 -55.00
C ASP A 26 -8.10 15.54 -53.54
N ASP A 27 -6.88 16.07 -53.30
CA ASP A 27 -6.54 17.29 -52.56
C ASP A 27 -7.68 17.94 -51.76
N SER A 28 -7.61 17.77 -50.44
CA SER A 28 -7.71 18.94 -49.57
C SER A 28 -6.93 18.67 -48.28
N ASP A 29 -5.93 19.52 -48.07
CA ASP A 29 -5.22 19.70 -46.82
C ASP A 29 -6.18 19.77 -45.64
N ASN A 30 -6.40 18.65 -44.96
CA ASN A 30 -6.78 18.68 -43.56
C ASN A 30 -5.86 17.75 -42.79
N LYS A 31 -4.69 18.29 -42.46
CA LYS A 31 -3.85 17.79 -41.37
C LYS A 31 -4.67 17.82 -40.09
N ASN A 32 -5.48 16.79 -39.87
CA ASN A 32 -5.98 16.48 -38.54
C ASN A 32 -4.81 15.94 -37.73
N ASN A 33 -3.92 16.85 -37.33
CA ASN A 33 -2.87 16.59 -36.36
C ASN A 33 -3.49 16.67 -34.96
N GLY A 34 -4.54 15.90 -34.73
CA GLY A 34 -5.10 15.68 -33.41
C GLY A 34 -4.16 14.71 -32.71
N ASN A 35 -3.33 15.23 -31.82
CA ASN A 35 -2.62 14.38 -30.86
C ASN A 35 -3.66 13.43 -30.22
N PRO A 36 -3.38 12.13 -30.05
CA PRO A 36 -4.26 11.26 -29.29
C PRO A 36 -4.63 11.96 -27.97
N PRO A 37 -5.89 11.91 -27.51
CA PRO A 37 -6.25 12.55 -26.25
C PRO A 37 -5.28 12.08 -25.17
N GLU A 38 -4.62 13.03 -24.52
CA GLU A 38 -3.69 12.74 -23.44
C GLU A 38 -4.45 11.94 -22.39
N GLU A 39 -3.91 10.77 -22.02
CA GLU A 39 -4.51 9.92 -21.01
C GLU A 39 -4.53 10.69 -19.69
N GLU A 40 -5.74 10.95 -19.16
CA GLU A 40 -5.91 11.67 -17.90
C GLU A 40 -5.07 10.99 -16.80
N ALA A 41 -4.21 11.76 -16.15
CA ALA A 41 -3.34 11.23 -15.12
C ALA A 41 -4.17 10.67 -13.96
N VAL A 42 -3.90 9.41 -13.58
CA VAL A 42 -4.56 8.77 -12.43
C VAL A 42 -4.12 9.48 -11.14
N ILE A 43 -5.09 10.09 -10.43
CA ILE A 43 -4.88 10.73 -9.12
C ILE A 43 -5.60 9.91 -8.05
N THR A 44 -4.84 9.26 -7.17
CA THR A 44 -5.38 8.36 -6.13
C THR A 44 -4.85 8.65 -4.74
N ALA A 45 -3.63 9.18 -4.62
CA ALA A 45 -3.01 9.45 -3.32
C ALA A 45 -3.83 10.37 -2.39
N PRO A 46 -4.49 11.45 -2.86
CA PRO A 46 -5.27 12.33 -1.99
C PRO A 46 -6.38 11.63 -1.19
N ASP A 47 -6.91 10.50 -1.68
CA ASP A 47 -8.01 9.77 -1.04
C ASP A 47 -7.59 9.17 0.32
N VAL A 48 -6.30 8.90 0.53
CA VAL A 48 -5.77 8.26 1.76
C VAL A 48 -4.95 9.20 2.64
N VAL A 49 -4.71 10.45 2.22
CA VAL A 49 -3.90 11.41 2.96
C VAL A 49 -4.61 11.85 4.24
N GLY A 50 -3.90 11.79 5.38
CA GLY A 50 -4.41 12.22 6.66
C GLY A 50 -3.58 11.72 7.84
N THR A 51 -3.88 12.25 9.02
CA THR A 51 -3.40 11.69 10.28
C THR A 51 -4.54 10.89 10.91
N TYR A 52 -4.24 9.65 11.28
CA TYR A 52 -5.18 8.70 11.84
C TYR A 52 -4.80 8.44 13.30
N TRP A 53 -5.78 8.40 14.18
CA TRP A 53 -5.60 7.99 15.58
C TRP A 53 -6.27 6.64 15.78
N GLY A 54 -5.52 5.69 16.35
CA GLY A 54 -5.96 4.30 16.39
C GLY A 54 -5.06 3.43 17.26
N ASN A 55 -5.33 2.14 17.21
CA ASN A 55 -4.66 1.13 18.03
C ASN A 55 -3.74 0.26 17.18
N LEU A 56 -2.56 -0.04 17.71
CA LEU A 56 -1.63 -1.02 17.18
C LEU A 56 -1.68 -2.30 18.00
N ASP A 57 -1.89 -3.43 17.34
CA ASP A 57 -1.67 -4.77 17.90
C ASP A 57 -0.44 -5.38 17.24
N ILE A 58 0.38 -6.04 18.05
CA ILE A 58 1.70 -6.50 17.64
C ILE A 58 1.88 -7.96 18.04
N SER A 59 2.18 -8.79 17.06
CA SER A 59 2.44 -10.22 17.22
C SER A 59 3.82 -10.59 16.66
N MET A 60 4.49 -11.56 17.29
CA MET A 60 5.66 -12.24 16.73
C MET A 60 5.24 -13.58 16.14
N ILE A 61 5.77 -13.88 14.95
CA ILE A 61 5.54 -15.15 14.24
C ILE A 61 6.93 -15.75 13.96
N PRO A 62 7.33 -16.82 14.66
CA PRO A 62 8.55 -17.54 14.35
C PRO A 62 8.55 -18.08 12.93
N ASP A 63 9.70 -18.08 12.27
CA ASP A 63 9.81 -18.59 10.90
C ASP A 63 9.39 -20.07 10.81
N GLY A 64 8.55 -20.38 9.82
CA GLY A 64 8.00 -21.73 9.64
C GLY A 64 6.88 -22.08 10.61
N SER A 65 6.35 -21.11 11.36
CA SER A 65 5.20 -21.25 12.25
C SER A 65 4.03 -20.38 11.78
N ASP A 66 2.80 -20.83 12.08
CA ASP A 66 1.58 -20.04 11.95
C ASP A 66 1.10 -19.51 13.32
N GLN A 67 1.87 -19.72 14.38
CA GLN A 67 1.52 -19.25 15.73
C GLN A 67 1.90 -17.78 15.91
N GLU A 68 0.91 -16.96 16.22
CA GLU A 68 1.09 -15.57 16.64
C GLU A 68 1.27 -15.49 18.16
N ILE A 69 2.37 -14.85 18.59
CA ILE A 69 2.66 -14.54 19.99
C ILE A 69 2.43 -13.04 20.18
N VAL A 70 1.36 -12.66 20.88
CA VAL A 70 1.03 -11.26 21.13
C VAL A 70 2.07 -10.62 22.07
N ILE A 71 2.63 -9.49 21.65
CA ILE A 71 3.63 -8.72 22.40
C ILE A 71 3.21 -7.25 22.63
N GLY A 72 2.14 -6.81 21.99
CA GLY A 72 1.51 -5.51 22.17
C GLY A 72 0.04 -5.61 21.77
N ASP A 73 -0.83 -4.99 22.53
CA ASP A 73 -2.28 -5.06 22.36
C ASP A 73 -2.86 -3.68 22.67
N GLY A 74 -3.60 -3.10 21.72
CA GLY A 74 -4.27 -1.82 21.89
C GLY A 74 -3.34 -0.62 22.10
N ILE A 75 -2.14 -0.61 21.50
CA ILE A 75 -1.20 0.50 21.69
C ILE A 75 -1.67 1.71 20.88
N GLU A 76 -2.20 2.72 21.57
CA GLU A 76 -2.67 3.96 20.94
C GLU A 76 -1.52 4.71 20.23
N LYS A 77 -1.68 4.96 18.94
CA LYS A 77 -0.72 5.73 18.14
C LYS A 77 -1.39 6.54 17.03
N PHE A 78 -0.69 7.61 16.65
CA PHE A 78 -0.97 8.33 15.42
C PHE A 78 -0.14 7.76 14.27
N ILE A 79 -0.77 7.54 13.12
CA ILE A 79 -0.09 7.25 11.85
C ILE A 79 -0.47 8.34 10.86
N THR A 80 0.52 8.92 10.18
CA THR A 80 0.29 9.94 9.15
C THR A 80 0.60 9.40 7.77
N LEU A 81 -0.37 9.50 6.87
CA LEU A 81 -0.22 9.27 5.44
C LEU A 81 -0.10 10.63 4.75
N SER A 82 1.04 10.89 4.12
CA SER A 82 1.34 12.15 3.43
C SER A 82 1.59 11.91 1.95
N GLN A 83 1.12 12.81 1.09
CA GLN A 83 1.26 12.67 -0.36
C GLN A 83 2.73 12.77 -0.79
N VAL A 84 3.17 11.84 -1.65
CA VAL A 84 4.50 11.85 -2.29
C VAL A 84 4.37 12.17 -3.76
N SER A 85 3.38 11.56 -4.43
CA SER A 85 3.05 11.81 -5.84
C SER A 85 1.53 11.71 -6.05
N ASN A 86 1.06 11.71 -7.30
CA ASN A 86 -0.36 11.54 -7.60
C ASN A 86 -0.89 10.16 -7.19
N THR A 87 -0.01 9.16 -7.10
CA THR A 87 -0.37 7.76 -6.84
C THR A 87 0.38 7.15 -5.67
N GLU A 88 1.19 7.92 -4.93
CA GLU A 88 2.00 7.41 -3.82
C GLU A 88 1.88 8.26 -2.57
N VAL A 89 1.96 7.60 -1.41
CA VAL A 89 2.01 8.23 -0.09
C VAL A 89 3.19 7.71 0.73
N LYS A 90 3.62 8.52 1.70
CA LYS A 90 4.54 8.16 2.77
C LYS A 90 3.74 7.89 4.04
N ILE A 91 4.03 6.77 4.69
CA ILE A 91 3.46 6.37 5.99
C ILE A 91 4.49 6.69 7.08
N GLU A 92 4.08 7.42 8.12
CA GLU A 92 4.94 7.87 9.20
C GLU A 92 4.31 7.59 10.57
N LEU A 93 5.05 6.87 11.43
CA LEU A 93 4.76 6.65 12.85
C LEU A 93 5.92 7.26 13.64
N LYS A 94 5.63 8.24 14.49
CA LYS A 94 6.67 8.98 15.23
C LYS A 94 6.99 8.37 16.58
N GLU A 95 8.25 8.50 16.97
CA GLU A 95 8.77 8.17 18.31
C GLU A 95 8.25 6.82 18.84
N PHE A 96 8.37 5.79 18.02
CA PHE A 96 7.91 4.46 18.39
C PHE A 96 8.86 3.83 19.39
N GLU A 97 8.28 3.28 20.46
CA GLU A 97 8.97 2.48 21.44
C GLU A 97 8.06 1.32 21.87
N LEU A 98 8.67 0.18 22.18
CA LEU A 98 7.99 -1.01 22.63
C LEU A 98 8.55 -1.45 23.97
N PHE A 99 7.66 -1.76 24.92
CA PHE A 99 8.04 -2.36 26.18
C PHE A 99 7.95 -3.88 26.07
N ILE A 100 9.10 -4.56 26.10
CA ILE A 100 9.19 -6.02 26.00
C ILE A 100 10.22 -6.55 26.99
N ASN A 101 9.89 -7.63 27.69
CA ASN A 101 10.78 -8.29 28.66
C ASN A 101 11.40 -7.31 29.69
N GLN A 102 10.60 -6.38 30.22
CA GLN A 102 11.02 -5.34 31.18
C GLN A 102 12.02 -4.31 30.61
N GLN A 103 12.21 -4.27 29.29
CA GLN A 103 13.07 -3.32 28.60
C GLN A 103 12.25 -2.46 27.65
N ILE A 104 12.62 -1.18 27.55
CA ILE A 104 12.09 -0.27 26.53
C ILE A 104 13.03 -0.34 25.32
N LEU A 105 12.51 -0.79 24.19
CA LEU A 105 13.20 -0.74 22.91
C LEU A 105 12.67 0.46 22.12
N LYS A 106 13.54 1.45 21.89
CA LYS A 106 13.22 2.65 21.10
C LYS A 106 13.58 2.41 19.65
N PHE A 107 12.62 2.63 18.77
CA PHE A 107 12.78 2.52 17.32
C PHE A 107 12.87 3.89 16.65
N GLY A 108 12.42 4.96 17.33
CA GLY A 108 12.37 6.30 16.76
C GLY A 108 11.24 6.43 15.75
N ASP A 109 11.42 7.30 14.76
CA ASP A 109 10.43 7.48 13.69
C ASP A 109 10.52 6.31 12.71
N ILE A 110 9.36 5.72 12.41
CA ILE A 110 9.20 4.68 11.40
C ILE A 110 8.59 5.31 10.16
N VAL A 111 9.30 5.18 9.03
CA VAL A 111 8.87 5.73 7.75
C VAL A 111 8.90 4.65 6.68
N VAL A 112 7.77 4.46 6.00
CA VAL A 112 7.68 3.69 4.75
C VAL A 112 7.29 4.66 3.65
N ASP A 113 8.22 4.93 2.74
CA ASP A 113 8.03 5.88 1.65
C ASP A 113 7.51 5.19 0.38
N LYS A 114 6.90 5.99 -0.51
CA LYS A 114 6.42 5.55 -1.83
C LYS A 114 5.46 4.34 -1.80
N CYS A 115 4.53 4.32 -0.85
CA CYS A 115 3.43 3.36 -0.85
C CYS A 115 2.46 3.69 -1.99
N GLU A 116 2.30 2.77 -2.96
CA GLU A 116 1.38 2.91 -4.09
C GLU A 116 -0.07 2.89 -3.61
N VAL A 117 -0.90 3.80 -4.12
CA VAL A 117 -2.32 3.94 -3.80
C VAL A 117 -3.18 3.58 -5.00
N LYS A 118 -4.15 2.69 -4.79
CA LYS A 118 -5.14 2.29 -5.82
C LYS A 118 -6.54 2.60 -5.33
N LYS A 119 -7.32 3.26 -6.19
CA LYS A 119 -8.72 3.58 -5.94
C LYS A 119 -9.63 2.44 -6.38
N GLY A 120 -10.49 1.99 -5.48
CA GLY A 120 -11.64 1.14 -5.76
C GLY A 120 -12.95 1.90 -5.59
N GLU A 121 -14.08 1.20 -5.75
CA GLU A 121 -15.40 1.75 -5.43
C GLU A 121 -15.56 1.85 -3.91
N GLY A 122 -15.59 3.06 -3.36
CA GLY A 122 -15.81 3.30 -1.92
C GLY A 122 -14.59 3.07 -1.01
N VAL A 123 -13.61 2.29 -1.47
CA VAL A 123 -12.38 1.97 -0.72
C VAL A 123 -11.14 2.31 -1.53
N SER A 124 -10.14 2.91 -0.87
CA SER A 124 -8.79 3.06 -1.42
C SER A 124 -7.85 2.08 -0.75
N THR A 125 -6.94 1.48 -1.50
CA THR A 125 -5.92 0.57 -0.97
C THR A 125 -4.54 1.18 -1.13
N PHE A 126 -3.62 0.84 -0.24
CA PHE A 126 -2.22 1.21 -0.38
C PHE A 126 -1.29 0.05 -0.04
N THR A 127 -0.18 -0.04 -0.77
CA THR A 127 0.86 -1.07 -0.56
C THR A 127 2.25 -0.47 -0.63
N GLY A 128 3.13 -0.88 0.27
CA GLY A 128 4.51 -0.38 0.30
C GLY A 128 5.49 -1.47 0.72
N GLN A 129 6.75 -1.29 0.34
CA GLN A 129 7.85 -2.15 0.78
C GLN A 129 9.10 -1.30 0.99
N GLN A 130 9.78 -1.51 2.11
CA GLN A 130 11.04 -0.82 2.41
C GLN A 130 11.88 -1.66 3.38
N ASP A 131 13.20 -1.66 3.18
CA ASP A 131 14.12 -2.19 4.18
C ASP A 131 14.41 -1.10 5.22
N LEU A 132 14.17 -1.40 6.50
CA LEU A 132 14.43 -0.49 7.61
C LEU A 132 15.67 -0.91 8.40
N THR A 133 16.42 0.08 8.88
CA THR A 133 17.45 -0.08 9.91
C THR A 133 17.12 0.84 11.06
N PHE A 134 17.37 0.40 12.29
CA PHE A 134 17.09 1.18 13.49
C PHE A 134 18.37 1.64 14.18
N GLU A 135 18.25 2.63 15.05
CA GLU A 135 19.37 3.16 15.84
C GLU A 135 19.31 2.67 17.30
N GLY A 136 20.36 3.00 18.07
CA GLY A 136 20.44 2.69 19.51
C GLY A 136 20.36 1.19 19.79
N ASN A 137 19.57 0.80 20.80
CA ASN A 137 19.43 -0.60 21.19
C ASN A 137 18.76 -1.46 20.10
N ALA A 138 17.95 -0.87 19.22
CA ALA A 138 17.29 -1.57 18.13
C ALA A 138 18.23 -1.81 16.93
N ALA A 139 19.40 -1.17 16.87
CA ALA A 139 20.38 -1.37 15.80
C ALA A 139 20.86 -2.82 15.68
N ALA A 140 20.84 -3.58 16.78
CA ALA A 140 21.20 -5.00 16.81
C ALA A 140 20.25 -5.89 15.98
N LEU A 141 19.06 -5.39 15.61
CA LEU A 141 18.13 -6.10 14.75
C LEU A 141 18.62 -6.17 13.29
N GLY A 142 19.52 -5.26 12.89
CA GLY A 142 20.06 -5.16 11.53
C GLY A 142 19.04 -4.58 10.54
N THR A 143 19.13 -5.02 9.29
CA THR A 143 18.17 -4.65 8.25
C THR A 143 16.93 -5.52 8.35
N CYS A 144 15.78 -4.87 8.48
CA CYS A 144 14.47 -5.50 8.59
C CYS A 144 13.62 -5.16 7.36
N PRO A 145 13.39 -6.11 6.44
CA PRO A 145 12.45 -5.94 5.35
C PRO A 145 11.03 -5.71 5.87
N VAL A 146 10.39 -4.64 5.41
CA VAL A 146 9.02 -4.26 5.77
C VAL A 146 8.12 -4.29 4.57
N THR A 147 6.93 -4.86 4.74
CA THR A 147 5.81 -4.73 3.79
C THR A 147 4.61 -4.13 4.48
N VAL A 148 3.91 -3.24 3.81
CA VAL A 148 2.66 -2.63 4.28
C VAL A 148 1.55 -2.92 3.28
N THR A 149 0.39 -3.28 3.79
CA THR A 149 -0.87 -3.31 3.05
C THR A 149 -1.94 -2.65 3.88
N GLY A 150 -2.71 -1.73 3.31
CA GLY A 150 -3.81 -1.11 4.04
C GLY A 150 -4.92 -0.58 3.15
N THR A 151 -5.98 -0.14 3.81
CA THR A 151 -7.19 0.38 3.21
C THR A 151 -7.60 1.67 3.89
N VAL A 152 -8.23 2.57 3.14
CA VAL A 152 -9.00 3.68 3.68
C VAL A 152 -10.42 3.60 3.14
N GLU A 153 -11.38 3.51 4.06
CA GLU A 153 -12.82 3.45 3.78
C GLU A 153 -13.56 4.30 4.82
N ASP A 154 -14.43 5.20 4.37
CA ASP A 154 -15.22 6.08 5.23
C ASP A 154 -14.43 6.84 6.30
N GLY A 155 -13.17 7.20 5.98
CA GLY A 155 -12.27 7.91 6.90
C GLY A 155 -11.59 7.02 7.94
N ASN A 156 -11.81 5.71 7.92
CA ASN A 156 -11.05 4.75 8.72
C ASN A 156 -9.86 4.22 7.92
N ALA A 157 -8.73 4.01 8.57
CA ALA A 157 -7.57 3.34 8.02
C ALA A 157 -7.32 2.04 8.76
N ASP A 158 -7.31 0.93 8.02
CA ASP A 158 -6.90 -0.38 8.51
C ASP A 158 -5.64 -0.79 7.75
N MET A 159 -4.62 -1.29 8.46
CA MET A 159 -3.39 -1.75 7.82
C MET A 159 -2.74 -2.91 8.54
N THR A 160 -2.03 -3.71 7.76
CA THR A 160 -1.11 -4.75 8.23
C THR A 160 0.29 -4.38 7.78
N ILE A 161 1.22 -4.39 8.73
CA ILE A 161 2.64 -4.18 8.51
C ILE A 161 3.35 -5.47 8.93
N ASN A 162 4.08 -6.09 8.01
CA ASN A 162 4.96 -7.21 8.34
C ASN A 162 6.40 -6.73 8.32
N VAL A 163 7.09 -6.94 9.43
CA VAL A 163 8.51 -6.62 9.61
C VAL A 163 9.26 -7.92 9.77
N LYS A 164 10.00 -8.34 8.75
CA LYS A 164 10.90 -9.47 8.88
C LYS A 164 12.08 -9.07 9.74
N VAL A 165 12.41 -9.88 10.74
CA VAL A 165 13.57 -9.68 11.63
C VAL A 165 14.53 -10.87 11.47
N PRO A 166 15.42 -10.85 10.46
CA PRO A 166 16.24 -12.02 10.12
C PRO A 166 17.12 -12.52 11.26
N THR A 167 17.68 -11.60 12.05
CA THR A 167 18.55 -11.88 13.20
C THR A 167 17.85 -12.74 14.27
N LEU A 168 16.51 -12.65 14.34
CA LEU A 168 15.68 -13.39 15.29
C LEU A 168 14.88 -14.52 14.64
N GLN A 169 14.99 -14.71 13.32
CA GLN A 169 14.25 -15.72 12.54
C GLN A 169 12.74 -15.67 12.80
N GLN A 170 12.18 -14.47 12.71
CA GLN A 170 10.76 -14.23 12.94
C GLN A 170 10.26 -13.08 12.07
N THR A 171 8.93 -12.98 11.98
CA THR A 171 8.22 -11.82 11.46
C THR A 171 7.45 -11.16 12.59
N VAL A 172 7.58 -9.85 12.73
CA VAL A 172 6.68 -9.06 13.56
C VAL A 172 5.53 -8.60 12.69
N LYS A 173 4.32 -9.01 13.02
CA LYS A 173 3.09 -8.56 12.39
C LYS A 173 2.49 -7.46 13.25
N VAL A 174 2.18 -6.34 12.63
CA VAL A 174 1.49 -5.21 13.25
C VAL A 174 0.18 -5.01 12.52
N THR A 175 -0.92 -4.97 13.25
CA THR A 175 -2.22 -4.52 12.74
C THR A 175 -2.53 -3.16 13.33
N TYR A 176 -3.11 -2.29 12.52
CA TYR A 176 -3.56 -0.98 12.95
C TYR A 176 -4.99 -0.75 12.46
N SER A 177 -5.80 -0.17 13.32
CA SER A 177 -7.12 0.36 12.96
C SER A 177 -7.26 1.74 13.59
N GLY A 178 -7.52 2.75 12.75
CA GLY A 178 -7.58 4.14 13.20
C GLY A 178 -8.55 4.99 12.41
N VAL A 179 -8.98 6.10 13.02
CA VAL A 179 -9.94 7.04 12.45
C VAL A 179 -9.21 8.32 12.05
N LYS A 180 -9.50 8.83 10.85
CA LYS A 180 -8.95 10.08 10.34
C LYS A 180 -9.34 11.23 11.26
N GLN A 181 -8.34 11.97 11.72
CA GLN A 181 -8.55 13.13 12.54
C GLN A 181 -9.01 14.30 11.67
N VAL A 182 -10.03 15.01 12.13
CA VAL A 182 -10.45 16.27 11.52
C VAL A 182 -9.35 17.28 11.80
N ALA A 183 -8.87 17.97 10.77
CA ALA A 183 -7.97 19.09 10.98
C ALA A 183 -8.69 20.12 11.87
N GLU A 184 -8.12 20.47 13.02
CA GLU A 184 -8.63 21.60 13.78
C GLU A 184 -8.53 22.83 12.87
N SER A 185 -9.68 23.35 12.42
CA SER A 185 -9.68 24.67 11.79
C SER A 185 -9.28 25.64 12.88
N GLY A 186 -8.02 26.09 12.86
CA GLY A 186 -7.49 27.07 13.79
C GLY A 186 -8.42 28.28 13.84
N GLY A 187 -9.27 28.31 14.86
CA GLY A 187 -10.09 29.47 15.20
C GLY A 187 -9.15 30.53 15.72
N ASN A 188 -8.77 31.45 14.84
CA ASN A 188 -7.98 32.62 15.15
C ASN A 188 -8.85 33.70 15.82
#